data_AF-A0A956YM96-F1
#
_entry.id   AF-A0A956YM96-F1
#
_cell.length_a   1.000
_cell.length_b   1.000
_cell.length_c   1.000
_cell.angle_alpha   90.00
_cell.angle_beta   90.00
_cell.angle_gamma   90.00
#
_symmetry.space_group_name_H-M   'P 1'
#
loop_
_entity.id
_entity.type
_entity.pdbx_description
1 polymer ?
#
loop_
_entity_poly.entity_id
_entity_poly.type
_entity_poly.pdbx_seq_one_letter_code
_entity_poly.pdbx_strand_id
1 'polypeptide(L)'
;MIRISVQQQIKEQVSQDPTFAKLYKYRQNQFLQRLEVYWDDVIRPLHHLYGHLDTFEPWLADTLTRIGRAYAERPAELHELDEKRLLQPDWFQQSNMLGYVAYTDRFAGNLNGVAEKIDYLNELGVTYLHLMPLLQPRHG
;
A
#
# COMPACT_ATOMS: atom_id res chain seq x y z
N MET A 1 25.55 -4.31 -2.01
CA MET A 1 24.70 -4.50 -3.22
C MET A 1 24.21 -5.93 -3.17
N ILE A 2 22.91 -6.14 -3.00
CA ILE A 2 22.33 -7.49 -2.94
C ILE A 2 22.57 -8.17 -4.30
N ARG A 3 23.06 -9.41 -4.29
CA ARG A 3 23.34 -10.17 -5.53
C ARG A 3 22.04 -10.45 -6.27
N ILE A 4 22.06 -10.43 -7.61
CA ILE A 4 20.92 -10.78 -8.47
C ILE A 4 20.31 -12.14 -8.07
N SER A 5 21.12 -13.07 -7.58
CA SER A 5 20.67 -14.36 -7.06
C SER A 5 19.69 -14.26 -5.90
N VAL A 6 19.89 -13.31 -4.98
CA VAL A 6 19.02 -13.11 -3.80
C VAL A 6 17.67 -12.51 -4.21
N GLN A 7 17.67 -11.58 -5.17
CA GLN A 7 16.43 -11.03 -5.71
C GLN A 7 15.56 -12.14 -6.34
N GLN A 8 16.16 -13.02 -7.12
CA GLN A 8 15.46 -14.13 -7.76
C GLN A 8 14.91 -15.13 -6.73
N GLN A 9 15.72 -15.49 -5.72
CA GLN A 9 15.29 -16.35 -4.61
C GLN A 9 14.09 -15.76 -3.86
N ILE A 10 14.09 -14.45 -3.60
CA ILE A 10 12.98 -13.79 -2.91
C ILE A 10 11.72 -13.78 -3.79
N LYS A 11 11.84 -13.49 -5.11
CA LYS A 11 10.70 -13.57 -6.04
C LYS A 11 10.08 -14.98 -6.06
N GLU A 12 10.92 -16.02 -6.03
CA GLU A 12 10.49 -17.42 -5.96
C GLU A 12 9.79 -17.71 -4.63
N GLN A 13 10.34 -17.27 -3.50
CA GLN A 13 9.72 -17.41 -2.19
C GLN A 13 8.34 -16.75 -2.12
N VAL A 14 8.20 -15.52 -2.64
CA VAL A 14 6.89 -14.85 -2.73
C VAL A 14 5.92 -15.67 -3.59
N SER A 15 6.38 -16.21 -4.71
CA SER A 15 5.56 -16.99 -5.63
C SER A 15 5.08 -18.32 -5.05
N GLN A 16 5.82 -18.88 -4.09
CA GLN A 16 5.49 -20.11 -3.37
C GLN A 16 4.56 -19.88 -2.16
N ASP A 17 4.34 -18.63 -1.72
CA ASP A 17 3.39 -18.35 -0.64
C ASP A 17 1.98 -18.85 -1.01
N PRO A 18 1.31 -19.66 -0.16
CA PRO A 18 0.03 -20.27 -0.51
C PRO A 18 -1.11 -19.27 -0.80
N THR A 19 -1.07 -18.09 -0.20
CA THR A 19 -2.08 -17.05 -0.44
C THR A 19 -1.79 -16.35 -1.77
N PHE A 20 -0.52 -16.00 -2.02
CA PHE A 20 -0.12 -15.40 -3.29
C PHE A 20 -0.30 -16.34 -4.49
N ALA A 21 0.03 -17.62 -4.33
CA ALA A 21 -0.08 -18.63 -5.38
C ALA A 21 -1.52 -18.86 -5.89
N LYS A 22 -2.53 -18.52 -5.07
CA LYS A 22 -3.96 -18.59 -5.44
C LYS A 22 -4.42 -17.45 -6.36
N LEU A 23 -3.65 -16.37 -6.48
CA LEU A 23 -3.99 -15.27 -7.39
C LEU A 23 -4.02 -15.73 -8.84
N TYR A 24 -4.82 -15.07 -9.67
CA TYR A 24 -4.73 -15.21 -11.12
C TYR A 24 -3.31 -14.89 -11.61
N LYS A 25 -2.84 -15.61 -12.63
CA LYS A 25 -1.47 -15.45 -13.16
C LYS A 25 -1.17 -14.03 -13.61
N TYR A 26 -2.12 -13.31 -14.20
CA TYR A 26 -1.92 -11.91 -14.58
C TYR A 26 -1.64 -11.02 -13.35
N ARG A 27 -2.31 -11.25 -12.21
CA ARG A 27 -2.07 -10.50 -10.96
C ARG A 27 -0.72 -10.85 -10.35
N GLN A 28 -0.33 -12.12 -10.39
CA GLN A 28 1.02 -12.55 -9.96
C GLN A 28 2.09 -11.82 -10.79
N ASN A 29 1.93 -11.80 -12.11
CA ASN A 29 2.85 -11.13 -13.03
C ASN A 29 2.91 -9.61 -12.77
N GLN A 30 1.76 -8.94 -12.61
CA GLN A 30 1.70 -7.52 -12.28
C GLN A 30 2.48 -7.21 -10.98
N PHE A 31 2.30 -8.02 -9.94
CA PHE A 31 3.05 -7.84 -8.69
C PHE A 31 4.55 -8.00 -8.89
N LEU A 32 4.98 -9.10 -9.53
CA LEU A 32 6.40 -9.40 -9.74
C LEU A 32 7.09 -8.35 -10.63
N GLN A 33 6.39 -7.82 -11.63
CA GLN A 33 6.86 -6.71 -12.46
C GLN A 33 7.03 -5.43 -11.64
N ARG A 34 6.04 -5.08 -10.80
CA ARG A 34 6.15 -3.91 -9.91
C ARG A 34 7.30 -4.07 -8.93
N LEU A 35 7.45 -5.25 -8.33
CA LEU A 35 8.56 -5.55 -7.42
C LEU A 35 9.92 -5.41 -8.12
N GLU A 36 10.01 -5.78 -9.39
CA GLU A 36 11.21 -5.60 -10.20
C GLU A 36 11.53 -4.13 -10.47
N VAL A 37 10.53 -3.37 -10.92
CA VAL A 37 10.67 -1.92 -11.20
C VAL A 37 11.11 -1.16 -9.96
N TYR A 38 10.52 -1.44 -8.79
CA TYR A 38 10.80 -0.73 -7.55
C TYR A 38 11.86 -1.39 -6.67
N TRP A 39 12.54 -2.42 -7.17
CA TRP A 39 13.48 -3.21 -6.38
C TRP A 39 14.54 -2.33 -5.72
N ASP A 40 15.26 -1.53 -6.51
CA ASP A 40 16.35 -0.72 -6.01
C ASP A 40 15.87 0.40 -5.08
N ASP A 41 14.68 0.93 -5.31
CA ASP A 41 14.09 1.98 -4.46
C ASP A 41 13.71 1.45 -3.07
N VAL A 42 13.33 0.17 -2.98
CA VAL A 42 13.08 -0.50 -1.70
C VAL A 42 14.38 -0.99 -1.06
N ILE A 43 15.24 -1.66 -1.82
CA ILE A 43 16.41 -2.35 -1.27
C ILE A 43 17.53 -1.40 -0.86
N ARG A 44 17.81 -0.37 -1.67
CA ARG A 44 18.92 0.56 -1.41
C ARG A 44 18.83 1.21 -0.02
N PRO A 45 17.70 1.85 0.39
CA PRO A 45 17.60 2.44 1.73
C PRO A 45 17.58 1.38 2.84
N LEU A 46 16.90 0.24 2.63
CA LEU A 46 16.83 -0.82 3.65
C LEU A 46 18.20 -1.45 3.90
N HIS A 47 18.97 -1.72 2.86
CA HIS A 47 20.33 -2.23 3.00
C HIS A 47 21.25 -1.17 3.61
N HIS A 48 21.07 0.12 3.30
CA HIS A 48 21.87 1.18 3.92
C HIS A 48 21.67 1.20 5.45
N LEU A 49 20.42 1.05 5.91
CA LEU A 49 20.10 1.07 7.34
C LEU A 49 20.42 -0.25 8.05
N TYR A 50 20.09 -1.38 7.44
CA TYR A 50 20.03 -2.69 8.11
C TYR A 50 20.93 -3.75 7.50
N GLY A 51 21.59 -3.48 6.36
CA GLY A 51 22.36 -4.49 5.61
C GLY A 51 23.60 -5.02 6.32
N HIS A 52 23.99 -4.43 7.45
CA HIS A 52 25.07 -4.92 8.30
C HIS A 52 24.61 -6.00 9.30
N LEU A 53 23.29 -6.21 9.45
CA LEU A 53 22.74 -7.23 10.33
C LEU A 53 22.75 -8.60 9.62
N ASP A 54 23.19 -9.63 10.32
CA ASP A 54 23.18 -11.02 9.80
C ASP A 54 21.76 -11.50 9.47
N THR A 55 20.75 -10.89 10.08
CA THR A 55 19.33 -11.19 9.87
C THR A 55 18.71 -10.45 8.69
N PHE A 56 19.45 -9.57 8.01
CA PHE A 56 18.89 -8.68 6.99
C PHE A 56 18.26 -9.43 5.81
N GLU A 57 18.96 -10.38 5.19
CA GLU A 57 18.43 -11.12 4.04
C GLU A 57 17.22 -11.98 4.41
N PRO A 58 17.24 -12.79 5.51
CA PRO A 58 16.05 -13.51 5.96
C PRO A 58 14.86 -12.60 6.30
N TRP A 59 15.13 -11.47 6.97
CA TRP A 59 14.10 -10.49 7.31
C TRP A 59 13.48 -9.84 6.06
N LEU A 60 14.31 -9.50 5.09
CA LEU A 60 13.87 -8.91 3.82
C LEU A 60 12.99 -9.90 3.05
N ALA A 61 13.40 -11.16 2.99
CA ALA A 61 12.63 -12.22 2.33
C ALA A 61 11.25 -12.39 2.99
N ASP A 62 11.18 -12.52 4.32
CA ASP A 62 9.89 -12.59 5.05
C ASP A 62 9.03 -11.36 4.82
N THR A 63 9.64 -10.16 4.86
CA THR A 63 8.93 -8.90 4.65
C THR A 63 8.31 -8.82 3.25
N LEU A 64 9.06 -9.18 2.20
CA LEU A 64 8.55 -9.18 0.83
C LEU A 64 7.50 -10.28 0.60
N THR A 65 7.61 -11.43 1.26
CA THR A 65 6.56 -12.46 1.28
C THR A 65 5.27 -11.93 1.91
N ARG A 66 5.35 -11.21 3.04
CA ARG A 66 4.18 -10.57 3.68
C ARG A 66 3.55 -9.51 2.79
N ILE A 67 4.35 -8.73 2.07
CA ILE A 67 3.85 -7.74 1.10
C ILE A 67 3.13 -8.46 -0.06
N GLY A 68 3.67 -9.57 -0.56
CA GLY A 68 3.00 -10.41 -1.55
C GLY A 68 1.65 -10.94 -1.05
N ARG A 69 1.59 -11.44 0.18
CA ARG A 69 0.34 -11.89 0.82
C ARG A 69 -0.68 -10.75 0.95
N ALA A 70 -0.26 -9.59 1.43
CA ALA A 70 -1.12 -8.41 1.56
C ALA A 70 -1.64 -7.93 0.20
N TYR A 71 -0.84 -8.03 -0.86
CA TYR A 71 -1.30 -7.80 -2.23
C TYR A 71 -2.34 -8.83 -2.65
N ALA A 72 -2.16 -10.11 -2.30
CA ALA A 72 -3.09 -11.17 -2.66
C ALA A 72 -4.44 -11.10 -1.93
N GLU A 73 -4.45 -10.60 -0.70
CA GLU A 73 -5.65 -10.41 0.12
C GLU A 73 -6.38 -9.09 -0.20
N ARG A 74 -5.80 -8.25 -1.06
CA ARG A 74 -6.36 -6.93 -1.39
C ARG A 74 -7.70 -7.07 -2.15
N PRO A 75 -8.75 -6.35 -1.74
CA PRO A 75 -10.03 -6.32 -2.45
C PRO A 75 -9.89 -5.96 -3.94
N ALA A 76 -10.73 -6.57 -4.78
CA ALA A 76 -10.68 -6.38 -6.24
C ALA A 76 -10.83 -4.92 -6.68
N GLU A 77 -11.75 -4.18 -6.05
CA GLU A 77 -11.96 -2.74 -6.29
C GLU A 77 -10.70 -1.89 -6.01
N LEU A 78 -9.89 -2.30 -5.03
CA LEU A 78 -8.64 -1.61 -4.71
C LEU A 78 -7.52 -1.97 -5.68
N HIS A 79 -7.53 -3.17 -6.26
CA HIS A 79 -6.65 -3.49 -7.38
C HIS A 79 -6.99 -2.67 -8.63
N GLU A 80 -8.27 -2.51 -8.96
CA GLU A 80 -8.69 -1.66 -10.07
C GLU A 80 -8.28 -0.20 -9.85
N LEU A 81 -8.38 0.27 -8.60
CA LEU A 81 -7.90 1.61 -8.25
C LEU A 81 -6.38 1.73 -8.40
N ASP A 82 -5.61 0.70 -8.05
CA ASP A 82 -4.17 0.68 -8.27
C ASP A 82 -3.85 0.80 -9.78
N GLU A 83 -4.56 0.06 -10.64
CA GLU A 83 -4.38 0.11 -12.10
C GLU A 83 -4.72 1.49 -12.68
N LYS A 84 -5.84 2.08 -12.27
CA LYS A 84 -6.23 3.45 -12.69
C LYS A 84 -5.16 4.47 -12.31
N ARG A 85 -4.63 4.41 -11.08
CA ARG A 85 -3.62 5.35 -10.59
C ARG A 85 -2.23 5.10 -11.17
N LEU A 86 -1.91 3.88 -11.58
CA LEU A 86 -0.69 3.59 -12.34
C LEU A 86 -0.72 4.24 -13.73
N LEU A 87 -1.90 4.31 -14.36
CA LEU A 87 -2.09 4.96 -15.66
C LEU A 87 -2.18 6.49 -15.57
N GLN A 88 -2.50 7.04 -14.41
CA GLN A 88 -2.56 8.47 -14.15
C GLN A 88 -1.79 8.84 -12.87
N PRO A 89 -0.45 8.89 -12.92
CA PRO A 89 0.38 9.10 -11.72
C PRO A 89 0.18 10.48 -11.06
N ASP A 90 -0.30 11.47 -11.81
CA ASP A 90 -0.60 12.83 -11.38
C ASP A 90 -2.06 13.01 -10.91
N TRP A 91 -2.81 11.92 -10.68
CA TRP A 91 -4.22 11.96 -10.26
C TRP A 91 -4.51 12.87 -9.05
N PHE A 92 -3.55 12.98 -8.13
CA PHE A 92 -3.68 13.81 -6.92
C PHE A 92 -3.32 15.29 -7.14
N GLN A 93 -2.77 15.65 -8.30
CA GLN A 93 -2.43 17.03 -8.68
C GLN A 93 -3.44 17.66 -9.63
N GLN A 94 -4.48 16.91 -10.01
CA GLN A 94 -5.53 17.40 -10.89
C GLN A 94 -6.26 18.60 -10.26
N SER A 95 -6.71 19.54 -11.08
CA SER A 95 -7.38 20.77 -10.62
C SER A 95 -8.72 20.51 -9.90
N ASN A 96 -9.31 19.34 -10.08
CA ASN A 96 -10.52 18.90 -9.38
C ASN A 96 -10.23 18.24 -8.01
N MET A 97 -8.96 18.22 -7.56
CA MET A 97 -8.60 17.70 -6.25
C MET A 97 -8.83 18.75 -5.17
N LEU A 98 -9.85 18.56 -4.34
CA LEU A 98 -10.16 19.40 -3.18
C LEU A 98 -10.04 18.58 -1.89
N GLY A 99 -9.09 18.99 -1.04
CA GLY A 99 -8.84 18.38 0.25
C GLY A 99 -9.70 18.99 1.37
N TYR A 100 -10.20 18.15 2.27
CA TYR A 100 -10.85 18.56 3.52
C TYR A 100 -10.24 17.82 4.70
N VAL A 101 -10.09 18.52 5.83
CA VAL A 101 -9.45 17.97 7.04
C VAL A 101 -10.41 18.09 8.21
N ALA A 102 -10.63 17.01 8.95
CA ALA A 102 -11.60 16.98 10.03
C ALA A 102 -11.20 16.06 11.19
N TYR A 103 -11.55 16.47 12.41
CA TYR A 103 -11.63 15.57 13.56
C TYR A 103 -12.95 14.82 13.51
N THR A 104 -12.92 13.48 13.45
CA THR A 104 -14.13 12.65 13.30
C THR A 104 -15.16 12.89 14.40
N ASP A 105 -14.71 12.98 15.65
CA ASP A 105 -15.54 13.26 16.82
C ASP A 105 -16.17 14.65 16.77
N ARG A 106 -15.41 15.68 16.37
CA ARG A 106 -15.92 17.06 16.31
C ARG A 106 -16.80 17.33 15.09
N PHE A 107 -16.50 16.69 13.97
CA PHE A 107 -17.20 16.89 12.71
C PHE A 107 -18.53 16.12 12.66
N ALA A 108 -18.54 14.88 13.15
CA ALA A 108 -19.72 14.03 13.05
C ALA A 108 -19.87 13.01 14.18
N GLY A 109 -19.19 13.19 15.32
CA GLY A 109 -19.27 12.32 16.49
C GLY A 109 -18.51 11.00 16.37
N ASN A 110 -18.65 10.28 15.26
CA ASN A 110 -17.99 9.01 14.99
C ASN A 110 -17.92 8.74 13.47
N LEU A 111 -17.35 7.59 13.08
CA LEU A 111 -17.19 7.21 11.67
C LEU A 111 -18.52 7.01 10.93
N ASN A 112 -19.56 6.50 11.58
CA ASN A 112 -20.89 6.38 10.96
C ASN A 112 -21.48 7.77 10.70
N GLY A 113 -21.32 8.70 11.64
CA GLY A 113 -21.71 10.09 11.42
C GLY A 113 -20.93 10.74 10.27
N VAL A 114 -19.64 10.42 10.09
CA VAL A 114 -18.88 10.90 8.92
C VAL A 114 -19.50 10.37 7.62
N ALA A 115 -19.91 9.09 7.60
CA ALA A 115 -20.58 8.52 6.44
C ALA A 115 -21.90 9.24 6.12
N GLU A 116 -22.67 9.64 7.13
CA GLU A 116 -23.88 10.47 6.97
C GLU A 116 -23.58 11.89 6.44
N LYS A 117 -22.34 12.37 6.52
CA LYS A 117 -21.91 13.69 6.01
C LYS A 117 -21.29 13.61 4.61
N ILE A 118 -21.28 12.45 3.95
CA ILE A 118 -20.72 12.31 2.60
C ILE A 118 -21.42 13.24 1.60
N ASP A 119 -22.74 13.38 1.66
CA ASP A 119 -23.48 14.27 0.74
C ASP A 119 -23.07 15.75 0.89
N TYR A 120 -22.86 16.20 2.13
CA TYR A 120 -22.34 17.54 2.42
C TYR A 120 -20.93 17.75 1.86
N LEU A 121 -20.05 16.76 2.03
CA LEU A 121 -18.69 16.81 1.50
C LEU A 121 -18.69 16.82 -0.05
N ASN A 122 -19.59 16.07 -0.66
CA ASN A 122 -19.79 16.07 -2.11
C ASN A 122 -20.30 17.42 -2.62
N GLU A 123 -21.26 18.05 -1.94
CA GLU A 123 -21.77 19.39 -2.29
C GLU A 123 -20.67 20.46 -2.21
N LEU A 124 -19.78 20.35 -1.22
CA LEU A 124 -18.59 21.20 -1.09
C LEU A 124 -17.54 20.93 -2.19
N GLY A 125 -17.67 19.82 -2.93
CA GLY A 125 -16.74 19.40 -3.98
C GLY A 125 -15.51 18.66 -3.46
N VAL A 126 -15.55 18.15 -2.21
CA VAL A 126 -14.41 17.45 -1.60
C VAL A 126 -14.15 16.13 -2.31
N THR A 127 -12.91 15.92 -2.73
CA THR A 127 -12.45 14.69 -3.41
C THR A 127 -11.34 13.97 -2.65
N TYR A 128 -10.84 14.56 -1.56
CA TYR A 128 -9.91 13.94 -0.62
C TYR A 128 -10.26 14.35 0.82
N LEU A 129 -10.56 13.38 1.69
CA LEU A 129 -10.87 13.61 3.10
C LEU A 129 -9.76 13.07 3.99
N HIS A 130 -9.12 13.95 4.76
CA HIS A 130 -8.20 13.59 5.82
C HIS A 130 -8.92 13.62 7.17
N LEU A 131 -9.05 12.44 7.79
CA LEU A 131 -9.55 12.32 9.15
C LEU A 131 -8.38 12.31 10.14
N MET A 132 -8.45 13.18 11.14
CA MET A 132 -7.50 13.22 12.26
C MET A 132 -7.54 11.88 13.04
N PRO A 133 -6.49 11.54 13.82
CA PRO A 133 -6.17 10.16 14.18
C PRO A 133 -7.35 9.32 14.69
N LEU A 134 -7.56 8.17 14.03
CA LEU A 134 -8.67 7.25 14.27
C LEU A 134 -8.30 6.03 15.13
N LEU A 135 -7.01 5.76 15.30
CA LEU A 135 -6.54 4.58 16.02
C LEU A 135 -6.57 4.82 17.53
N GLN A 136 -6.70 3.74 18.29
CA GLN A 136 -6.78 3.78 19.75
C GLN A 136 -5.53 4.50 20.34
N PRO A 137 -5.70 5.64 21.01
CA PRO A 137 -4.59 6.33 21.65
C PRO A 137 -4.19 5.61 22.94
N ARG A 138 -2.97 5.90 23.43
CA ARG A 138 -2.53 5.48 24.75
C ARG A 138 -3.45 6.10 25.83
N HIS A 139 -3.80 5.33 26.86
CA HIS A 139 -4.38 5.90 28.07
C HIS A 139 -3.34 6.78 28.78
N GLY A 140 -3.73 8.01 29.11
CA GLY A 140 -2.92 8.94 29.91
C GLY A 140 -2.57 8.37 31.27
#